data_AF-A0A8T5EDD3-F1
#
_entry.id   AF-A0A8T5EDD3-F1
#
_cell.length_a   1.000
_cell.length_b   1.000
_cell.length_c   1.000
_cell.angle_alpha   90.00
_cell.angle_beta   90.00
_cell.angle_gamma   90.00
#
_symmetry.space_group_name_H-M   'P 1'
#
loop_
_entity.id
_entity.type
_entity.pdbx_description
1 polymer ?
#
loop_
_entity_poly.entity_id
_entity_poly.type
_entity_poly.pdbx_seq_one_letter_code
_entity_poly.pdbx_strand_id
1 'polypeptide(L)'
;GDGIFGFQNEIFSSTPEKLDYTALGSIIEVTWKTGQKEILFESASDVIAAEKSGRIKFNETNIIVNIPQIVWPNGQMKVRSDTEITNEISHSGGQIVEINRDDLSVTFVAHRSWDSDGRTIYYIITDATPLGPAELMGIVYSPESVNLLSYSGTVDLFQFKNGIKGSGSLGFQPEISSVSLNEENYSPISKIYLIEWHNSELAQILQTKSDIDSFYEEDLLTVSIARPTNNEYVINSPTVDPFQ
;
A
#
# COMPACT_ATOMS: atom_id res chain seq x y z
N GLY A 1 16.74 -5.30 -23.06
CA GLY A 1 17.04 -4.98 -21.65
C GLY A 1 16.11 -5.81 -20.82
N ASP A 2 15.82 -5.39 -19.61
CA ASP A 2 15.10 -6.22 -18.64
C ASP A 2 13.67 -5.72 -18.38
N GLY A 3 13.17 -4.80 -19.22
CA GLY A 3 11.79 -4.32 -19.12
C GLY A 3 10.77 -5.42 -19.42
N ILE A 4 9.52 -5.19 -19.03
CA ILE A 4 8.39 -6.14 -19.08
C ILE A 4 8.15 -6.75 -20.47
N PHE A 5 8.54 -6.05 -21.54
CA PHE A 5 8.43 -6.50 -22.93
C PHE A 5 9.77 -6.91 -23.55
N GLY A 6 10.83 -7.07 -22.76
CA GLY A 6 12.19 -7.42 -23.21
C GLY A 6 13.02 -6.27 -23.79
N PHE A 7 12.50 -5.03 -23.74
CA PHE A 7 13.17 -3.82 -24.23
C PHE A 7 13.93 -3.10 -23.10
N GLN A 8 14.12 -1.78 -23.17
CA GLN A 8 14.71 -1.03 -22.05
C GLN A 8 13.83 -1.13 -20.80
N ASN A 9 14.43 -0.90 -19.63
CA ASN A 9 13.70 -0.89 -18.36
C ASN A 9 12.64 0.20 -18.32
N GLU A 10 11.66 0.03 -17.44
CA GLU A 10 10.55 0.96 -17.24
C GLU A 10 11.07 2.31 -16.75
N ILE A 11 10.39 3.37 -17.19
CA ILE A 11 10.69 4.75 -16.80
C ILE A 11 9.49 5.28 -16.05
N PHE A 12 9.68 5.60 -14.77
CA PHE A 12 8.65 6.21 -13.95
C PHE A 12 8.58 7.71 -14.18
N SER A 13 7.35 8.25 -14.21
CA SER A 13 7.09 9.69 -14.28
C SER A 13 7.30 10.41 -12.94
N SER A 14 7.13 9.67 -11.83
CA SER A 14 7.25 10.18 -10.47
C SER A 14 8.06 9.23 -9.59
N THR A 15 8.58 9.77 -8.48
CA THR A 15 9.32 9.05 -7.44
C THR A 15 8.77 9.49 -6.08
N PRO A 16 8.97 8.70 -5.01
CA PRO A 16 8.53 9.02 -3.64
C PRO A 16 8.91 10.40 -3.10
N GLU A 17 9.84 11.12 -3.74
CA GLU A 17 10.26 12.47 -3.34
C GLU A 17 9.32 13.56 -3.84
N LYS A 18 8.42 13.23 -4.77
CA LYS A 18 7.53 14.21 -5.39
C LYS A 18 6.15 14.19 -4.73
N LEU A 19 5.52 15.36 -4.69
CA LEU A 19 4.17 15.52 -4.16
C LEU A 19 3.06 14.97 -5.07
N ASP A 20 3.40 14.55 -6.29
CA ASP A 20 2.49 13.89 -7.23
C ASP A 20 2.66 12.35 -7.22
N TYR A 21 3.41 11.82 -6.25
CA TYR A 21 3.69 10.39 -6.19
C TYR A 21 2.48 9.57 -5.75
N THR A 22 2.31 8.43 -6.44
CA THR A 22 1.54 7.27 -6.00
C THR A 22 2.23 5.99 -6.45
N ALA A 23 2.04 4.91 -5.70
CA ALA A 23 2.47 3.57 -6.10
C ALA A 23 1.64 2.99 -7.25
N LEU A 24 0.46 3.54 -7.54
CA LEU A 24 -0.34 3.11 -8.69
C LEU A 24 0.16 3.77 -9.97
N GLY A 25 0.68 2.96 -10.89
CA GLY A 25 1.17 3.42 -12.19
C GLY A 25 0.28 2.96 -13.35
N SER A 26 -0.04 3.88 -14.26
CA SER A 26 -0.63 3.53 -15.56
C SER A 26 0.47 3.04 -16.50
N ILE A 27 0.23 1.91 -17.16
CA ILE A 27 1.16 1.39 -18.18
C ILE A 27 0.94 2.14 -19.49
N ILE A 28 1.98 2.81 -19.96
CA ILE A 28 2.01 3.44 -21.28
C ILE A 28 3.03 2.70 -22.12
N GLU A 29 2.57 2.08 -23.20
CA GLU A 29 3.46 1.42 -24.15
C GLU A 29 4.10 2.46 -25.07
N VAL A 30 5.41 2.38 -25.22
CA VAL A 30 6.20 3.28 -26.06
C VAL A 30 6.71 2.54 -27.28
N THR A 31 6.41 3.05 -28.48
CA THR A 31 6.89 2.46 -29.73
C THR A 31 7.64 3.47 -30.59
N TRP A 32 8.80 3.08 -31.12
CA TRP A 32 9.53 3.85 -32.12
C TRP A 32 8.76 3.92 -33.45
N LYS A 33 8.71 5.10 -34.08
CA LYS A 33 8.16 5.23 -35.42
C LYS A 33 9.17 4.71 -36.45
N THR A 34 8.66 4.18 -37.57
CA THR A 34 9.47 3.65 -38.65
C THR A 34 10.55 4.64 -39.11
N GLY A 35 11.80 4.16 -39.22
CA GLY A 35 12.94 4.96 -39.68
C GLY A 35 13.58 5.84 -38.61
N GLN A 36 13.08 5.82 -37.37
CA GLN A 36 13.72 6.50 -36.24
C GLN A 36 14.80 5.60 -35.64
N LYS A 37 15.93 6.20 -35.26
CA LYS A 37 16.99 5.49 -34.52
C LYS A 37 16.61 5.39 -33.04
N GLU A 38 16.62 4.18 -32.52
CA GLU A 38 16.40 3.89 -31.11
C GLU A 38 17.55 4.43 -30.26
N ILE A 39 17.20 5.00 -29.11
CA ILE A 39 18.15 5.43 -28.06
C ILE A 39 17.59 5.02 -26.70
N LEU A 40 18.48 4.93 -25.71
CA LEU A 40 18.09 4.76 -24.32
C LEU A 40 17.46 6.08 -23.82
N PHE A 41 16.36 5.98 -23.08
CA PHE A 41 15.82 7.09 -22.32
C PHE A 41 16.13 6.87 -20.83
N GLU A 42 16.51 7.94 -20.14
CA GLU A 42 16.84 7.89 -18.70
C GLU A 42 15.81 8.64 -17.84
N SER A 43 14.87 9.35 -18.48
CA SER A 43 13.84 10.12 -17.79
C SER A 43 12.53 10.16 -18.54
N ALA A 44 11.41 10.32 -17.82
CA ALA A 44 10.10 10.51 -18.42
C ALA A 44 10.06 11.79 -19.29
N SER A 45 10.84 12.82 -18.94
CA SER A 45 10.97 14.04 -19.73
C SER A 45 11.56 13.78 -21.11
N ASP A 46 12.56 12.89 -21.23
CA ASP A 46 13.15 12.52 -22.53
C ASP A 46 12.17 11.74 -23.39
N VAL A 47 11.42 10.81 -22.76
CA VAL A 47 10.35 10.05 -23.42
C VAL A 47 9.28 11.02 -23.96
N ILE A 48 8.80 11.94 -23.14
CA ILE A 48 7.79 12.94 -23.55
C ILE A 48 8.34 13.86 -24.66
N ALA A 49 9.61 14.29 -24.59
CA ALA A 49 10.23 15.10 -25.63
C ALA A 49 10.38 14.33 -26.96
N ALA A 50 10.69 13.04 -26.90
CA ALA A 50 10.75 12.17 -28.07
C ALA A 50 9.39 11.96 -28.73
N GLU A 51 8.31 11.87 -27.93
CA GLU A 51 6.94 11.80 -28.45
C GLU A 51 6.57 13.10 -29.15
N LYS A 52 6.78 14.25 -28.48
CA LYS A 52 6.49 15.59 -29.02
C LYS A 52 7.28 15.92 -30.28
N SER A 53 8.51 15.44 -30.39
CA SER A 53 9.33 15.56 -31.61
C SER A 53 8.97 14.55 -32.70
N GLY A 54 8.00 13.68 -32.44
CA GLY A 54 7.44 12.73 -33.39
C GLY A 54 8.25 11.46 -33.59
N ARG A 55 9.26 11.19 -32.75
CA ARG A 55 10.15 10.01 -32.88
C ARG A 55 9.50 8.71 -32.39
N ILE A 56 8.67 8.81 -31.37
CA ILE A 56 7.94 7.69 -30.78
C ILE A 56 6.44 7.98 -30.82
N LYS A 57 5.64 6.96 -30.51
CA LYS A 57 4.21 7.07 -30.23
C LYS A 57 3.92 6.44 -28.86
N PHE A 58 2.97 7.01 -28.15
CA PHE A 58 2.37 6.37 -26.97
C PHE A 58 1.16 5.54 -27.38
N ASN A 59 1.01 4.41 -26.71
CA ASN A 59 -0.20 3.64 -26.66
C ASN A 59 -0.62 3.56 -25.19
N GLU A 60 -1.55 4.44 -24.80
CA GLU A 60 -2.11 4.44 -23.46
C GLU A 60 -2.92 3.16 -23.27
N THR A 61 -2.62 2.43 -22.20
CA THR A 61 -3.38 1.24 -21.84
C THR A 61 -4.37 1.57 -20.72
N ASN A 62 -5.36 0.71 -20.52
CA ASN A 62 -6.23 0.77 -19.34
C ASN A 62 -5.67 -0.05 -18.16
N ILE A 63 -4.36 -0.38 -18.19
CA ILE A 63 -3.72 -1.21 -17.18
C ILE A 63 -3.15 -0.28 -16.11
N ILE A 64 -3.62 -0.49 -14.88
CA ILE A 64 -3.05 0.10 -13.66
C ILE A 64 -2.37 -1.01 -12.88
N VAL A 65 -1.15 -0.75 -12.42
CA VAL A 65 -0.38 -1.71 -11.62
C VAL A 65 0.03 -1.04 -10.32
N ASN A 66 -0.06 -1.78 -9.22
CA ASN A 66 0.53 -1.37 -7.95
C ASN A 66 2.04 -1.67 -7.97
N ILE A 67 2.88 -0.63 -8.10
CA ILE A 67 4.33 -0.73 -8.22
C ILE A 67 5.00 0.21 -7.20
N PRO A 68 4.95 -0.12 -5.90
CA PRO A 68 5.60 0.69 -4.88
C PRO A 68 7.12 0.72 -5.07
N GLN A 69 7.72 1.91 -5.02
CA GLN A 69 9.16 2.10 -5.15
C GLN A 69 9.87 1.93 -3.80
N ILE A 70 10.77 0.95 -3.71
CA ILE A 70 11.51 0.64 -2.47
C ILE A 70 12.79 1.47 -2.35
N VAL A 71 13.49 1.62 -3.47
CA VAL A 71 14.74 2.39 -3.61
C VAL A 71 14.59 3.29 -4.83
N TRP A 72 15.01 4.53 -4.71
CA TRP A 72 15.01 5.55 -5.78
C TRP A 72 16.32 6.35 -5.72
N PRO A 73 16.64 7.21 -6.71
CA PRO A 73 17.99 7.79 -6.85
C PRO A 73 18.56 8.46 -5.60
N ASN A 74 17.72 9.12 -4.80
CA ASN A 74 18.15 9.86 -3.62
C ASN A 74 17.59 9.30 -2.30
N GLY A 75 16.99 8.11 -2.31
CA GLY A 75 16.36 7.58 -1.10
C GLY A 75 15.90 6.14 -1.20
N GLN A 76 15.32 5.69 -0.09
CA GLN A 76 14.73 4.37 0.04
C GLN A 76 13.75 4.37 1.20
N MET A 77 12.88 3.37 1.24
CA MET A 77 12.08 3.06 2.42
C MET A 77 12.97 2.79 3.63
N LYS A 78 12.44 3.07 4.83
CA LYS A 78 13.20 2.92 6.08
C LYS A 78 13.40 1.45 6.41
N VAL A 79 14.67 1.05 6.51
CA VAL A 79 15.05 -0.21 7.15
C VAL A 79 14.90 -0.04 8.66
N ARG A 80 14.13 -0.91 9.28
CA ARG A 80 13.87 -0.88 10.72
C ARG A 80 15.14 -1.20 11.50
N SER A 81 15.26 -0.68 12.71
CA SER A 81 16.39 -0.97 13.61
C SER A 81 16.26 -2.31 14.33
N ASP A 82 15.01 -2.75 14.57
CA ASP A 82 14.74 -3.95 15.35
C ASP A 82 14.85 -5.17 14.44
N THR A 83 15.80 -6.04 14.76
CA THR A 83 16.10 -7.24 13.95
C THR A 83 15.35 -8.48 14.44
N GLU A 84 14.80 -8.46 15.66
CA GLU A 84 13.97 -9.54 16.18
C GLU A 84 12.51 -9.36 15.76
N ILE A 85 12.08 -10.14 14.76
CA ILE A 85 10.71 -10.08 14.24
C ILE A 85 9.81 -11.02 15.04
N THR A 86 8.79 -10.45 15.69
CA THR A 86 7.78 -11.19 16.47
C THR A 86 6.38 -10.77 16.04
N ASN A 87 5.36 -11.53 16.43
CA ASN A 87 3.97 -11.16 16.13
C ASN A 87 3.54 -9.83 16.78
N GLU A 88 4.16 -9.42 17.89
CA GLU A 88 3.81 -8.18 18.60
C GLU A 88 4.64 -6.98 18.13
N ILE A 89 5.32 -7.11 17.00
CA ILE A 89 6.19 -6.08 16.50
C ILE A 89 5.41 -4.81 16.15
N SER A 90 5.95 -3.67 16.54
CA SER A 90 5.31 -2.40 16.21
C SER A 90 5.26 -2.22 14.69
N HIS A 91 4.13 -1.72 14.23
CA HIS A 91 3.97 -1.19 12.89
C HIS A 91 4.76 0.12 12.69
N SER A 92 5.34 0.71 13.74
CA SER A 92 6.19 1.89 13.63
C SER A 92 7.67 1.52 13.40
N GLY A 93 8.46 2.47 12.93
CA GLY A 93 9.93 2.35 12.89
C GLY A 93 10.52 1.76 11.61
N GLY A 94 9.69 1.31 10.66
CA GLY A 94 10.09 0.76 9.37
C GLY A 94 9.44 -0.61 9.10
N GLN A 95 9.04 -0.84 7.85
CA GLN A 95 8.43 -2.12 7.42
C GLN A 95 9.44 -3.08 6.79
N ILE A 96 10.68 -2.64 6.56
CA ILE A 96 11.71 -3.42 5.88
C ILE A 96 12.77 -3.87 6.88
N VAL A 97 13.08 -5.16 6.87
CA VAL A 97 14.17 -5.77 7.64
C VAL A 97 15.50 -5.65 6.92
N GLU A 98 15.50 -5.90 5.61
CA GLU A 98 16.72 -5.93 4.79
C GLU A 98 16.42 -5.49 3.34
N ILE A 99 17.39 -4.81 2.73
CA ILE A 99 17.43 -4.53 1.29
C ILE A 99 18.76 -5.05 0.76
N ASN A 100 18.71 -6.08 -0.09
CA ASN A 100 19.87 -6.64 -0.75
C ASN A 100 19.90 -6.16 -2.21
N ARG A 101 20.84 -5.27 -2.52
CA ARG A 101 20.96 -4.64 -3.85
C ARG A 101 21.66 -5.52 -4.88
N ASP A 102 22.42 -6.52 -4.44
CA ASP A 102 23.10 -7.44 -5.34
C ASP A 102 22.12 -8.48 -5.88
N ASP A 103 21.25 -9.00 -5.00
CA ASP A 103 20.21 -9.98 -5.36
C ASP A 103 18.89 -9.33 -5.80
N LEU A 104 18.80 -8.00 -5.73
CA LEU A 104 17.59 -7.21 -6.00
C LEU A 104 16.38 -7.69 -5.18
N SER A 105 16.60 -7.97 -3.90
CA SER A 105 15.60 -8.50 -2.99
C SER A 105 15.38 -7.59 -1.77
N VAL A 106 14.18 -7.69 -1.19
CA VAL A 106 13.76 -6.95 -0.02
C VAL A 106 12.97 -7.85 0.91
N THR A 107 13.24 -7.76 2.21
CA THR A 107 12.51 -8.51 3.23
C THR A 107 11.61 -7.57 4.00
N PHE A 108 10.30 -7.77 3.88
CA PHE A 108 9.28 -7.03 4.60
C PHE A 108 8.86 -7.75 5.89
N VAL A 109 8.40 -6.97 6.85
CA VAL A 109 7.59 -7.48 7.96
C VAL A 109 6.18 -7.72 7.44
N ALA A 110 5.69 -8.96 7.59
CA ALA A 110 4.32 -9.33 7.29
C ALA A 110 3.45 -9.19 8.55
N HIS A 111 2.34 -8.48 8.43
CA HIS A 111 1.37 -8.26 9.52
C HIS A 111 0.17 -9.15 9.34
N ARG A 112 -0.34 -9.68 10.46
CA ARG A 112 -1.52 -10.54 10.48
C ARG A 112 -2.80 -9.69 10.46
N SER A 113 -3.80 -10.11 9.69
CA SER A 113 -5.16 -9.55 9.65
C SER A 113 -6.19 -10.66 9.43
N TRP A 114 -7.47 -10.31 9.50
CA TRP A 114 -8.59 -11.14 9.10
C TRP A 114 -9.18 -10.66 7.77
N ASP A 115 -9.58 -11.57 6.88
CA ASP A 115 -10.33 -11.22 5.68
C ASP A 115 -11.86 -11.21 5.91
N SER A 116 -12.62 -10.92 4.87
CA SER A 116 -14.09 -10.89 4.88
C SER A 116 -14.74 -12.21 5.30
N ASP A 117 -14.05 -13.34 5.11
CA ASP A 117 -14.48 -14.70 5.48
C ASP A 117 -14.01 -15.10 6.90
N GLY A 118 -13.32 -14.21 7.63
CA GLY A 118 -12.75 -14.49 8.95
C GLY A 118 -11.52 -15.40 8.90
N ARG A 119 -10.86 -15.51 7.75
CA ARG A 119 -9.61 -16.26 7.59
C ARG A 119 -8.43 -15.36 7.94
N THR A 120 -7.38 -15.98 8.47
CA THR A 120 -6.13 -15.25 8.70
C THR A 120 -5.45 -14.97 7.37
N ILE A 121 -5.11 -13.70 7.15
CA ILE A 121 -4.31 -13.22 6.03
C ILE A 121 -3.07 -12.50 6.54
N TYR A 122 -2.10 -12.29 5.66
CA TYR A 122 -0.91 -11.51 5.93
C TYR A 122 -0.78 -10.40 4.90
N TYR A 123 -0.29 -9.23 5.32
CA TYR A 123 -0.10 -8.11 4.42
C TYR A 123 1.17 -7.33 4.78
N ILE A 124 1.67 -6.57 3.81
CA ILE A 124 2.76 -5.60 4.01
C ILE A 124 2.18 -4.19 3.84
N ILE A 125 2.90 -3.15 4.26
CA ILE A 125 2.49 -1.75 4.03
C ILE A 125 3.62 -1.04 3.30
N THR A 126 3.32 -0.42 2.16
CA THR A 126 4.36 0.15 1.27
C THR A 126 4.32 1.67 1.19
N ASP A 127 3.13 2.26 1.28
CA ASP A 127 2.94 3.71 1.27
C ASP A 127 1.62 4.10 1.94
N ALA A 128 1.53 5.35 2.36
CA ALA A 128 0.33 5.91 2.98
C ALA A 128 0.20 7.41 2.76
N THR A 129 -1.01 7.91 2.99
CA THR A 129 -1.30 9.34 3.21
C THR A 129 -2.24 9.46 4.40
N PRO A 130 -2.09 10.44 5.31
CA PRO A 130 -1.18 11.58 5.24
C PRO A 130 0.27 11.27 5.68
N LEU A 131 1.13 12.29 5.64
CA LEU A 131 2.55 12.19 5.95
C LEU A 131 2.84 11.59 7.34
N GLY A 132 2.06 11.98 8.36
CA GLY A 132 2.31 11.55 9.75
C GLY A 132 2.35 10.02 9.94
N PRO A 133 1.29 9.28 9.57
CA PRO A 133 1.32 7.82 9.55
C PRO A 133 2.44 7.23 8.68
N ALA A 134 2.71 7.80 7.50
CA ALA A 134 3.77 7.31 6.61
C ALA A 134 5.16 7.39 7.27
N GLU A 135 5.49 8.53 7.88
CA GLU A 135 6.75 8.72 8.63
C GLU A 135 6.84 7.81 9.84
N LEU A 136 5.74 7.67 10.60
CA LEU A 136 5.69 6.81 11.78
C LEU A 136 5.99 5.35 11.43
N MET A 137 5.36 4.85 10.36
CA MET A 137 5.54 3.48 9.86
C MET A 137 6.86 3.27 9.11
N GLY A 138 7.54 4.35 8.71
CA GLY A 138 8.76 4.30 7.91
C GLY A 138 8.53 3.84 6.47
N ILE A 139 7.36 4.18 5.91
CA ILE A 139 6.93 3.85 4.54
C ILE A 139 6.90 5.11 3.67
N VAL A 140 6.65 4.95 2.37
CA VAL A 140 6.59 6.07 1.45
C VAL A 140 5.35 6.95 1.72
N TYR A 141 5.50 8.27 1.64
CA TYR A 141 4.36 9.18 1.60
C TYR A 141 3.80 9.25 0.18
N SER A 142 2.53 8.88 0.03
CA SER A 142 1.80 8.86 -1.26
C SER A 142 0.63 9.84 -1.24
N PRO A 143 0.87 11.15 -1.38
CA PRO A 143 -0.15 12.20 -1.26
C PRO A 143 -1.36 11.97 -2.18
N GLU A 144 -1.12 11.54 -3.41
CA GLU A 144 -2.16 11.34 -4.43
C GLU A 144 -3.04 10.11 -4.16
N SER A 145 -2.65 9.21 -3.24
CA SER A 145 -3.50 8.07 -2.84
C SER A 145 -4.85 8.51 -2.25
N VAL A 146 -4.98 9.76 -1.78
CA VAL A 146 -6.28 10.30 -1.33
C VAL A 146 -7.32 10.35 -2.46
N ASN A 147 -6.87 10.55 -3.71
CA ASN A 147 -7.76 10.61 -4.87
C ASN A 147 -8.34 9.22 -5.21
N LEU A 148 -7.80 8.15 -4.63
CA LEU A 148 -8.30 6.79 -4.81
C LEU A 148 -9.59 6.55 -4.01
N LEU A 149 -9.87 7.35 -2.99
CA LEU A 149 -11.07 7.20 -2.15
C LEU A 149 -12.38 7.45 -2.89
N SER A 150 -12.35 8.16 -4.02
CA SER A 150 -13.53 8.34 -4.87
C SER A 150 -13.82 7.14 -5.77
N TYR A 151 -12.95 6.12 -5.80
CA TYR A 151 -13.11 4.93 -6.63
C TYR A 151 -13.68 3.77 -5.82
N SER A 152 -14.56 2.99 -6.45
CA SER A 152 -15.25 1.83 -5.86
C SER A 152 -14.33 0.65 -5.51
N GLY A 153 -13.03 0.75 -5.81
CA GLY A 153 -12.02 -0.25 -5.53
C GLY A 153 -11.18 0.04 -4.29
N THR A 154 -11.69 0.84 -3.33
CA THR A 154 -11.01 0.99 -2.03
C THR A 154 -11.58 -0.03 -1.06
N VAL A 155 -10.72 -0.74 -0.34
CA VAL A 155 -11.10 -1.70 0.71
C VAL A 155 -11.21 -1.00 2.05
N ASP A 156 -12.16 -1.37 2.90
CA ASP A 156 -12.22 -0.86 4.27
C ASP A 156 -11.34 -1.74 5.16
N LEU A 157 -10.46 -1.12 5.94
CA LEU A 157 -9.63 -1.79 6.94
C LEU A 157 -9.95 -1.24 8.34
N PHE A 158 -10.35 -2.14 9.24
CA PHE A 158 -10.81 -1.79 10.58
C PHE A 158 -9.68 -1.98 11.61
N GLN A 159 -9.23 -0.89 12.23
CA GLN A 159 -8.20 -0.84 13.27
C GLN A 159 -8.81 -0.64 14.66
N PHE A 160 -8.37 -1.41 15.65
CA PHE A 160 -8.90 -1.36 17.00
C PHE A 160 -8.14 -0.38 17.89
N LYS A 161 -8.83 0.63 18.44
CA LYS A 161 -8.25 1.63 19.36
C LYS A 161 -8.15 1.14 20.81
N ASN A 162 -8.94 0.13 21.18
CA ASN A 162 -8.99 -0.44 22.52
C ASN A 162 -9.49 -1.90 22.51
N GLY A 163 -9.66 -2.49 23.69
CA GLY A 163 -10.12 -3.87 23.86
C GLY A 163 -8.97 -4.85 24.06
N ILE A 164 -9.00 -5.98 23.35
CA ILE A 164 -8.04 -7.07 23.47
C ILE A 164 -6.66 -6.62 22.96
N LYS A 165 -5.62 -6.74 23.78
CA LYS A 165 -4.23 -6.47 23.38
C LYS A 165 -3.72 -7.51 22.38
N GLY A 166 -2.96 -7.07 21.40
CA GLY A 166 -2.37 -7.94 20.38
C GLY A 166 -1.59 -7.17 19.30
N SER A 167 -1.42 -7.84 18.16
CA SER A 167 -0.54 -7.45 17.07
C SER A 167 -1.07 -6.40 16.09
N GLY A 168 -2.27 -5.88 16.29
CA GLY A 168 -2.83 -4.84 15.42
C GLY A 168 -2.00 -3.55 15.48
N SER A 169 -2.11 -2.70 14.45
CA SER A 169 -1.33 -1.47 14.28
C SER A 169 -1.40 -0.48 15.43
N LEU A 170 -2.49 -0.53 16.22
CA LEU A 170 -2.69 0.30 17.41
C LEU A 170 -2.45 -0.45 18.75
N GLY A 171 -1.87 -1.66 18.69
CA GLY A 171 -1.54 -2.49 19.85
C GLY A 171 -2.72 -3.22 20.47
N PHE A 172 -3.74 -3.50 19.67
CA PHE A 172 -4.93 -4.29 20.04
C PHE A 172 -5.09 -5.45 19.05
N GLN A 173 -6.26 -6.08 18.97
CA GLN A 173 -6.44 -7.21 18.07
C GLN A 173 -6.10 -6.84 16.61
N PRO A 174 -5.69 -7.84 15.80
CA PRO A 174 -5.44 -7.66 14.37
C PRO A 174 -6.61 -6.99 13.65
N GLU A 175 -6.26 -6.28 12.58
CA GLU A 175 -7.21 -5.64 11.70
C GLU A 175 -8.16 -6.64 11.04
N ILE A 176 -9.28 -6.11 10.56
CA ILE A 176 -10.23 -6.83 9.72
C ILE A 176 -10.33 -6.09 8.39
N SER A 177 -10.11 -6.79 7.29
CA SER A 177 -10.34 -6.32 5.92
C SER A 177 -11.79 -6.60 5.52
N SER A 178 -12.43 -5.66 4.82
CA SER A 178 -13.78 -5.86 4.29
C SER A 178 -13.85 -6.76 3.05
N VAL A 179 -12.71 -7.15 2.49
CA VAL A 179 -12.59 -7.91 1.24
C VAL A 179 -11.50 -8.96 1.38
N SER A 180 -11.70 -10.15 0.79
CA SER A 180 -10.69 -11.21 0.67
C SER A 180 -9.95 -11.17 -0.67
N LEU A 181 -8.74 -11.74 -0.71
CA LEU A 181 -7.86 -11.75 -1.89
C LEU A 181 -8.48 -12.48 -3.10
N ASN A 182 -9.43 -13.39 -2.86
CA ASN A 182 -10.11 -14.16 -3.91
C ASN A 182 -11.36 -13.45 -4.47
N GLU A 183 -11.74 -12.29 -3.94
CA GLU A 183 -12.88 -11.52 -4.42
C GLU A 183 -12.49 -10.59 -5.58
N GLU A 184 -13.37 -10.43 -6.57
CA GLU A 184 -13.08 -9.63 -7.78
C GLU A 184 -12.81 -8.14 -7.49
N ASN A 185 -13.33 -7.62 -6.38
CA ASN A 185 -13.16 -6.25 -5.91
C ASN A 185 -11.96 -6.06 -4.98
N TYR A 186 -11.07 -7.06 -4.83
CA TYR A 186 -9.84 -6.90 -4.08
C TYR A 186 -9.02 -5.72 -4.61
N SER A 187 -8.49 -4.95 -3.67
CA SER A 187 -7.54 -3.89 -3.92
C SER A 187 -6.59 -3.77 -2.73
N PRO A 188 -5.29 -3.51 -2.98
CA PRO A 188 -4.34 -3.26 -1.90
C PRO A 188 -4.55 -1.88 -1.26
N ILE A 189 -5.40 -1.03 -1.82
CA ILE A 189 -5.63 0.33 -1.32
C ILE A 189 -6.75 0.30 -0.28
N SER A 190 -6.41 0.63 0.96
CA SER A 190 -7.34 0.55 2.08
C SER A 190 -7.62 1.92 2.71
N LYS A 191 -8.91 2.18 2.93
CA LYS A 191 -9.39 3.26 3.79
C LYS A 191 -9.49 2.78 5.22
N ILE A 192 -9.03 3.59 6.16
CA ILE A 192 -8.94 3.18 7.55
C ILE A 192 -10.18 3.61 8.35
N TYR A 193 -10.75 2.63 9.06
CA TYR A 193 -11.80 2.81 10.05
C TYR A 193 -11.27 2.45 11.44
N LEU A 194 -11.68 3.21 12.45
CA LEU A 194 -11.33 3.02 13.85
C LEU A 194 -12.51 2.39 14.58
N ILE A 195 -12.21 1.29 15.27
CA ILE A 195 -13.13 0.59 16.16
C ILE A 195 -12.77 0.91 17.60
N GLU A 196 -13.75 1.32 18.39
CA GLU A 196 -13.61 1.59 19.81
C GLU A 196 -14.76 0.94 20.59
N TRP A 197 -14.43 -0.04 21.43
CA TRP A 197 -15.35 -0.62 22.40
C TRP A 197 -15.76 0.42 23.43
N HIS A 198 -17.04 0.50 23.77
CA HIS A 198 -17.51 1.37 24.85
C HIS A 198 -17.06 0.88 26.22
N ASN A 199 -17.02 -0.45 26.39
CA ASN A 199 -16.44 -1.11 27.55
C ASN A 199 -15.39 -2.15 27.10
N SER A 200 -14.11 -1.81 27.25
CA SER A 200 -12.99 -2.68 26.84
C SER A 200 -12.90 -3.98 27.64
N GLU A 201 -13.49 -4.08 28.83
CA GLU A 201 -13.48 -5.31 29.64
C GLU A 201 -14.41 -6.39 29.07
N LEU A 202 -15.37 -6.00 28.24
CA LEU A 202 -16.31 -6.90 27.56
C LEU A 202 -15.90 -7.20 26.13
N ALA A 203 -14.74 -6.70 25.69
CA ALA A 203 -14.25 -6.88 24.33
C ALA A 203 -14.10 -8.36 23.99
N GLN A 204 -14.53 -8.72 22.78
CA GLN A 204 -14.39 -10.05 22.20
C GLN A 204 -13.58 -9.98 20.91
N ILE A 205 -13.02 -11.12 20.49
CA ILE A 205 -12.34 -11.20 19.20
C ILE A 205 -13.40 -11.05 18.12
N LEU A 206 -13.21 -10.07 17.23
CA LEU A 206 -14.00 -9.93 16.01
C LEU A 206 -13.15 -10.45 14.86
N GLN A 207 -13.77 -11.15 13.91
CA GLN A 207 -13.07 -11.76 12.77
C GLN A 207 -13.57 -11.21 11.44
N THR A 208 -14.82 -10.75 11.39
CA THR A 208 -15.46 -10.31 10.15
C THR A 208 -16.08 -8.93 10.30
N LYS A 209 -16.37 -8.29 9.16
CA LYS A 209 -17.19 -7.07 9.15
C LYS A 209 -18.59 -7.32 9.75
N SER A 210 -19.17 -8.51 9.55
CA SER A 210 -20.47 -8.85 10.13
C SER A 210 -20.44 -8.84 11.66
N ASP A 211 -19.32 -9.23 12.28
CA ASP A 211 -19.16 -9.13 13.73
C ASP A 211 -19.17 -7.65 14.14
N ILE A 212 -18.37 -6.80 13.46
CA ILE A 212 -18.34 -5.35 13.74
C ILE A 212 -19.74 -4.74 13.65
N ASP A 213 -20.48 -5.05 12.57
CA ASP A 213 -21.81 -4.51 12.32
C ASP A 213 -22.79 -4.93 13.42
N SER A 214 -22.77 -6.20 13.84
CA SER A 214 -23.63 -6.70 14.92
C SER A 214 -23.38 -5.97 16.25
N PHE A 215 -22.12 -5.81 16.64
CA PHE A 215 -21.77 -5.12 17.90
C PHE A 215 -21.99 -3.60 17.81
N TYR A 216 -21.92 -3.01 16.61
CA TYR A 216 -22.29 -1.62 16.37
C TYR A 216 -23.80 -1.40 16.50
N GLU A 217 -24.62 -2.28 15.93
CA GLU A 217 -26.08 -2.21 16.03
C GLU A 217 -26.60 -2.37 17.47
N GLU A 218 -25.87 -3.11 18.30
CA GLU A 218 -26.13 -3.26 19.73
C GLU A 218 -25.60 -2.10 20.60
N ASP A 219 -25.02 -1.05 20.00
CA ASP A 219 -24.41 0.09 20.71
C ASP A 219 -23.31 -0.34 21.71
N LEU A 220 -22.50 -1.34 21.32
CA LEU A 220 -21.38 -1.85 22.15
C LEU A 220 -20.02 -1.31 21.68
N LEU A 221 -19.94 -0.83 20.45
CA LEU A 221 -18.75 -0.21 19.87
C LEU A 221 -19.10 0.97 18.97
N THR A 222 -18.10 1.82 18.72
CA THR A 222 -18.17 2.91 17.73
C THR A 222 -17.27 2.59 16.55
N VAL A 223 -17.78 2.81 15.35
CA VAL A 223 -17.01 2.79 14.09
C VAL A 223 -16.88 4.21 13.58
N SER A 224 -15.66 4.66 13.29
CA SER A 224 -15.42 6.02 12.77
C SER A 224 -14.32 6.02 11.71
N ILE A 225 -14.37 6.94 10.76
CA ILE A 225 -13.30 7.08 9.75
C ILE A 225 -12.06 7.67 10.42
N ALA A 226 -10.89 7.09 10.17
CA ALA A 226 -9.63 7.64 10.66
C ALA A 226 -9.25 8.91 9.89
N ARG A 227 -9.05 10.01 10.62
CA ARG A 227 -8.62 11.29 10.05
C ARG A 227 -7.46 11.92 10.84
N PRO A 228 -6.25 11.35 10.81
CA PRO A 228 -5.09 11.93 11.48
C PRO A 228 -4.86 13.34 10.92
N THR A 229 -4.80 14.33 11.82
CA THR A 229 -4.69 15.77 11.46
C THR A 229 -5.80 16.28 10.52
N ASN A 230 -7.00 15.71 10.59
CA ASN A 230 -8.15 16.01 9.71
C ASN A 230 -7.96 15.66 8.23
N ASN A 231 -6.92 14.89 7.88
CA ASN A 231 -6.71 14.39 6.53
C ASN A 231 -7.24 12.96 6.40
N GLU A 232 -7.74 12.59 5.22
CA GLU A 232 -8.14 11.21 4.95
C GLU A 232 -6.95 10.26 5.08
N TYR A 233 -7.17 9.10 5.71
CA TYR A 233 -6.13 8.08 5.92
C TYR A 233 -6.31 6.92 4.94
N VAL A 234 -5.33 6.77 4.05
CA VAL A 234 -5.25 5.67 3.08
C VAL A 234 -3.90 5.00 3.21
N ILE A 235 -3.91 3.67 3.16
CA ILE A 235 -2.68 2.87 3.07
C ILE A 235 -2.71 2.01 1.81
N ASN A 236 -1.53 1.73 1.26
CA ASN A 236 -1.32 0.67 0.30
C ASN A 236 -0.76 -0.54 1.05
N SER A 237 -1.58 -1.56 1.18
CA SER A 237 -1.34 -2.75 1.99
C SER A 237 -1.66 -4.04 1.24
N PRO A 238 -0.82 -4.46 0.27
CA PRO A 238 -1.07 -5.70 -0.46
C PRO A 238 -0.98 -6.92 0.47
N THR A 239 -1.98 -7.80 0.35
CA THR A 239 -1.99 -9.14 0.93
C THR A 239 -0.90 -10.00 0.31
N VAL A 240 -0.19 -10.76 1.13
CA VAL A 240 0.90 -11.67 0.75
C VAL A 240 0.70 -13.03 1.41
N ASP A 241 1.28 -14.07 0.83
CA ASP A 241 1.42 -15.38 1.48
C ASP A 241 2.89 -15.60 1.86
N PRO A 242 3.27 -15.41 3.14
CA PRO A 242 4.66 -15.48 3.56
C PRO A 242 5.17 -16.93 3.76
N PHE A 243 4.34 -17.95 3.51
CA PHE A 243 4.67 -19.35 3.82
C PHE A 243 4.74 -20.29 2.60
N GLN A 244 4.81 -19.73 1.39
CA GLN A 244 5.01 -20.50 0.15
C GLN A 244 6.47 -20.84 -0.12
#